data_AF-A0A365P163-F1
#
_entry.id   AF-A0A365P163-F1
#
_cell.length_a   1.000
_cell.length_b   1.000
_cell.length_c   1.000
_cell.angle_alpha   90.00
_cell.angle_beta   90.00
_cell.angle_gamma   90.00
#
_symmetry.space_group_name_H-M   'P 1'
#
loop_
_entity.id
_entity.type
_entity.pdbx_description
1 polymer ?
#
loop_
_entity_poly.entity_id
_entity_poly.type
_entity_poly.pdbx_seq_one_letter_code
_entity_poly.pdbx_strand_id
1 'polypeptide(L)' 'MFYDKKLSANGTISCAFCHKQEKGFSDDAILSIGFDVGLTGHHSMTLINVRFYQRGRFFLG' A
#
# COMPACT_ATOMS: atom_id res chain seq x y z
N MET A 1 -9.30 -9.74 -5.60
CA MET A 1 -8.13 -8.98 -6.09
C MET A 1 -7.41 -8.23 -4.98
N PHE A 2 -8.05 -7.32 -4.24
CA PHE A 2 -7.37 -6.49 -3.22
C PHE A 2 -6.59 -7.29 -2.13
N TYR A 3 -7.11 -8.46 -1.75
CA TYR A 3 -6.46 -9.37 -0.79
C TYR A 3 -5.64 -10.48 -1.45
N ASP A 4 -5.62 -10.54 -2.78
CA ASP A 4 -5.00 -11.63 -3.51
C ASP A 4 -3.49 -11.42 -3.60
N LYS A 5 -2.73 -12.34 -3.00
CA LYS A 5 -1.26 -12.30 -3.01
C LYS A 5 -0.68 -12.74 -4.35
N LYS A 6 -1.43 -13.45 -5.19
CA LYS A 6 -0.95 -13.92 -6.52
C LYS A 6 -0.59 -12.78 -7.46
N LEU A 7 -0.95 -11.55 -7.11
CA LEU A 7 -0.63 -10.34 -7.85
C LEU A 7 0.76 -9.78 -7.52
N SER A 8 1.41 -10.23 -6.44
CA SER A 8 2.83 -9.90 -6.20
C SER A 8 3.74 -10.85 -6.96
N ALA A 9 4.91 -10.36 -7.38
CA ALA A 9 5.85 -11.12 -8.21
C ALA A 9 6.26 -12.47 -7.62
N ASN A 10 6.27 -12.61 -6.29
CA ASN A 10 6.62 -13.84 -5.57
C ASN A 10 5.45 -14.43 -4.75
N GLY A 11 4.22 -13.91 -4.89
CA GLY A 11 3.04 -14.47 -4.22
C GLY A 11 2.93 -14.24 -2.70
N THR A 12 3.71 -13.33 -2.10
CA THR A 12 3.76 -13.15 -0.63
C THR A 12 2.89 -12.00 -0.09
N ILE A 13 2.69 -10.93 -0.88
CA ILE A 13 2.05 -9.68 -0.43
C ILE A 13 0.83 -9.33 -1.30
N SER A 14 -0.23 -8.83 -0.68
CA SER A 14 -1.40 -8.27 -1.36
C SER A 14 -1.56 -6.79 -1.03
N CYS A 15 -2.45 -6.08 -1.74
CA CYS A 15 -2.71 -4.66 -1.47
C CYS A 15 -3.13 -4.41 -0.02
N ALA A 16 -3.94 -5.32 0.55
CA ALA A 16 -4.43 -5.26 1.91
C ALA A 16 -3.34 -5.39 3.00
N PHE A 17 -2.16 -5.92 2.66
CA PHE A 17 -1.07 -6.07 3.62
C PHE A 17 -0.54 -4.71 4.10
N CYS A 18 -0.35 -3.76 3.19
CA CYS A 18 0.07 -2.39 3.52
C CYS A 18 -1.12 -1.44 3.69
N HIS A 19 -2.23 -1.65 2.99
CA HIS A 19 -3.43 -0.81 3.09
C HIS A 19 -4.49 -1.47 3.98
N LYS A 20 -4.22 -1.50 5.29
CA LYS A 20 -5.02 -2.22 6.29
C LYS A 20 -6.35 -1.51 6.56
N GLN A 21 -7.47 -2.20 6.42
CA GLN A 21 -8.80 -1.61 6.58
C GLN A 21 -9.02 -1.04 7.97
N GLU A 22 -8.62 -1.77 9.00
CA GLU A 22 -8.71 -1.37 10.40
C GLU A 22 -7.83 -0.16 10.74
N LYS A 23 -6.92 0.23 9.85
CA LYS A 23 -6.09 1.44 9.93
C LYS A 23 -6.47 2.49 8.89
N GLY A 24 -7.69 2.44 8.37
CA GLY A 24 -8.16 3.41 7.38
C GLY A 24 -7.49 3.22 6.01
N PHE A 25 -7.24 1.98 5.61
CA PHE A 25 -6.54 1.60 4.37
C PHE A 25 -5.12 2.17 4.27
N SER A 26 -4.43 2.23 5.41
CA SER A 26 -3.05 2.70 5.57
C SER A 26 -2.24 1.65 6.35
N ASP A 27 -0.92 1.84 6.42
CA ASP A 27 -0.05 1.04 7.28
C ASP A 27 0.27 1.79 8.58
N ASP A 28 0.48 1.05 9.68
CA ASP A 28 0.96 1.59 10.95
C ASP A 28 2.49 1.73 10.98
N ALA A 29 3.21 0.95 10.15
CA ALA A 29 4.64 1.12 9.94
C ALA A 29 4.92 2.40 9.14
N ILE A 30 6.00 3.14 9.47
CA ILE A 30 6.43 4.33 8.70
C ILE A 30 6.83 3.95 7.27
N LEU A 31 7.50 2.82 7.11
CA LEU A 31 7.79 2.21 5.81
C LEU A 31 7.28 0.77 5.85
N SER A 32 6.48 0.41 4.85
CA SER A 32 5.94 -0.94 4.72
C SER A 32 7.02 -1.90 4.23
N ILE A 33 6.92 -3.17 4.61
CA ILE A 33 7.74 -4.25 4.05
C ILE A 33 7.19 -4.63 2.68
N GLY A 34 8.03 -4.60 1.66
CA GLY A 34 7.73 -5.01 0.30
C GLY A 34 7.82 -6.52 0.10
N PHE A 35 7.44 -6.97 -1.10
CA PHE A 35 7.33 -8.40 -1.40
C PHE A 35 8.67 -9.14 -1.27
N ASP A 36 9.78 -8.42 -1.50
CA ASP A 36 11.15 -8.92 -1.45
C ASP A 36 11.84 -8.65 -0.09
N VAL A 37 11.06 -8.56 1.00
CA VAL A 37 11.56 -8.38 2.38
C VAL A 37 12.26 -7.03 2.65
N GLY A 38 12.52 -6.22 1.62
CA GLY A 38 13.00 -4.85 1.73
C GLY A 38 11.91 -3.86 2.17
N LEU A 39 12.32 -2.69 2.66
CA LEU A 39 11.40 -1.59 2.97
C LEU A 39 11.02 -0.83 1.70
N THR A 40 9.78 -0.33 1.68
CA THR A 40 9.30 0.62 0.67
C THR A 40 9.98 1.98 0.83
N GLY A 41 10.03 2.77 -0.24
CA GLY A 41 10.63 4.11 -0.23
C GLY A 41 9.76 5.19 0.43
N HIS A 42 8.47 4.92 0.65
CA HIS A 42 7.51 5.85 1.21
C HIS A 42 6.48 5.14 2.08
N HIS A 43 5.84 5.90 2.97
CA HIS A 43 4.71 5.43 3.77
C HIS A 43 3.51 5.08 2.89
N SER A 44 2.79 4.02 3.26
CA SER A 44 1.58 3.59 2.56
C SER A 44 0.42 4.53 2.89
N MET A 45 0.13 5.43 1.95
CA MET A 45 -0.95 6.42 2.08
C MET A 45 -2.32 5.75 2.22
N THR A 46 -3.25 6.40 2.91
CA THR A 46 -4.65 5.96 2.96
C THR A 46 -5.27 5.88 1.56
N LEU A 47 -6.08 4.85 1.32
CA LEU A 47 -6.91 4.72 0.11
C LEU A 47 -8.30 5.36 0.23
N ILE A 48 -8.62 5.98 1.38
CA ILE A 48 -9.89 6.67 1.56
C ILE A 48 -9.93 7.92 0.68
N ASN A 49 -11.00 8.06 -0.11
CA ASN A 49 -11.26 9.22 -0.97
C ASN A 49 -10.18 9.53 -2.01
N VAL A 50 -9.27 8.60 -2.31
CA VAL A 50 -8.15 8.84 -3.23
C VAL A 50 -8.58 9.20 -4.64
N ARG A 51 -9.78 8.78 -5.06
CA ARG A 51 -10.38 9.19 -6.33
C ARG A 51 -10.60 10.71 -6.44
N PHE A 52 -10.75 11.40 -5.32
CA PHE A 52 -10.97 12.86 -5.27
C PHE A 52 -9.66 13.63 -5.05
N TYR A 53 -8.53 12.94 -4.97
CA TYR A 53 -7.24 13.61 -4.77
C TYR A 53 -6.82 14.33 -6.05
N GLN A 54 -6.96 15.66 -6.05
CA GLN A 54 -6.82 16.51 -7.24
C GLN A 54 -5.45 16.39 -7.93
N ARG A 55 -4.38 16.11 -7.17
CA ARG A 55 -3.03 15.94 -7.74
C ARG A 55 -2.87 14.66 -8.56
N GLY A 56 -3.74 13.66 -8.37
CA GLY A 56 -3.71 12.38 -9.10
C GLY A 56 -2.47 11.50 -8.87
N ARG A 57 -1.57 11.89 -7.96
CA ARG A 57 -0.34 11.14 -7.60
C ARG A 57 -0.09 11.26 -6.11
N PHE A 58 0.29 10.17 -5.45
CA PHE A 58 0.57 10.18 -4.00
C PHE A 58 1.91 10.82 -3.66
N PHE A 59 2.92 10.58 -4.48
CA PHE A 59 4.30 11.00 -4.22
C PHE A 59 4.73 12.02 -5.27
N LEU A 60 5.50 13.00 -4.84
CA LEU A 60 6.19 13.94 -5.72
C LEU A 60 7.50 13.28 -6.12
N GLY A 61 7.64 12.98 -7.41
CA GLY A 61 8.85 12.56 -8.09
C GLY A 61 9.02 13.37 -9.35
#